data_AF-A0A0V1C1D7-F1
#
_entry.id   AF-A0A0V1C1D7-F1
#
_cell.length_a   1.000
_cell.length_b   1.000
_cell.length_c   1.000
_cell.angle_alpha   90.00
_cell.angle_beta   90.00
_cell.angle_gamma   90.00
#
_symmetry.space_group_name_H-M   'P 1'
#
loop_
_entity.id
_entity.type
_entity.pdbx_description
1 polymer ?
#
loop_
_entity_poly.entity_id
_entity_poly.type
_entity_poly.pdbx_seq_one_letter_code
_entity_poly.pdbx_strand_id
1 'polypeptide(L)'
;LNLCGEMVDKCRTEILPWVEKYRPSKLEELISHKDILETIGRFINENRLPHLLFYGPPGTGKTSTILACAKQLYEKNQLKSMVLELNASDDRGIGVVREQILNFASTKTIFGGRFKMIILDEADAMTRDAQNALLIEKYTDNVRFCLICNYLSKIIPPLQSRCTRFRFAPLKSNQITPRVKFTEEGLQHLVLLSGGDMRRALNILQSTAMAFDMVNMENVYACVGKPKPDDIKAIVEWLFNKDFSETYKRITFLKLKKGLALQDILEEVHLFVQKVEIPALVRIYLIDRLAEIEESLTRGASDKLQLSALIAAFHIARDIIEKEAIVTGGWKHAPNKVAMDSILPSRSVGINMPTATDPYNEEEALFPVSSSDASRFLTSHPHVFVLHLACQTFL
;
A
#
# COMPACT_ATOMS: atom_id res chain seq x y z
N LEU A 1 -22.08 22.40 48.83
CA LEU A 1 -22.20 22.94 47.45
C LEU A 1 -20.86 23.33 46.82
N ASN A 2 -19.74 23.20 47.52
CA ASN A 2 -18.40 23.28 46.92
C ASN A 2 -17.89 21.85 46.69
N LEU A 3 -17.86 21.39 45.44
CA LEU A 3 -17.07 20.23 44.96
C LEU A 3 -17.09 20.02 43.43
N CYS A 4 -17.36 21.06 42.63
CA CYS A 4 -17.29 20.98 41.15
C CYS A 4 -16.13 21.79 40.52
N GLY A 5 -15.16 22.23 41.31
CA GLY A 5 -14.06 23.10 40.85
C GLY A 5 -12.70 22.42 40.62
N GLU A 6 -12.50 21.17 41.07
CA GLU A 6 -11.15 20.54 41.08
C GLU A 6 -11.04 19.27 40.21
N MET A 7 -12.07 18.90 39.44
CA MET A 7 -12.05 17.72 38.56
C MET A 7 -11.99 18.05 37.05
N VAL A 8 -11.77 19.33 36.70
CA VAL A 8 -11.64 19.75 35.28
C VAL A 8 -10.17 19.78 34.82
N ASP A 9 -9.19 19.74 35.74
CA ASP A 9 -7.77 19.97 35.41
C ASP A 9 -6.83 18.75 35.49
N LYS A 10 -7.34 17.50 35.57
CA LYS A 10 -6.48 16.30 35.63
C LYS A 10 -6.74 15.17 34.62
N CYS A 11 -7.67 15.33 33.68
CA CYS A 11 -7.96 14.32 32.63
C CYS A 11 -7.73 14.84 31.19
N ARG A 12 -6.70 15.68 30.98
CA ARG A 12 -6.06 15.84 29.67
C ARG A 12 -4.75 15.05 29.64
N THR A 13 -4.80 13.75 29.89
CA THR A 13 -3.74 12.86 29.39
C THR A 13 -3.83 12.89 27.87
N GLU A 14 -2.84 13.49 27.22
CA GLU A 14 -2.72 13.54 25.76
C GLU A 14 -2.89 12.12 25.17
N ILE A 15 -4.08 11.82 24.63
CA ILE A 15 -4.32 10.56 23.93
C ILE A 15 -3.61 10.70 22.59
N LEU A 16 -2.31 10.38 22.58
CA LEU A 16 -1.52 10.29 21.36
C LEU A 16 -2.24 9.34 20.38
N PRO A 17 -2.40 9.73 19.10
CA PRO A 17 -2.88 8.83 18.06
C PRO A 17 -2.10 7.52 18.07
N TRP A 18 -2.78 6.41 17.79
CA TRP A 18 -2.17 5.07 17.86
C TRP A 18 -0.98 4.93 16.92
N VAL A 19 -1.01 5.65 15.79
CA VAL A 19 0.13 5.77 14.87
C VAL A 19 1.41 6.24 15.56
N GLU A 20 1.31 7.22 16.46
CA GLU A 20 2.46 7.74 17.22
C GLU A 20 2.75 6.89 18.45
N LYS A 21 1.70 6.46 19.14
CA LYS A 21 1.81 5.64 20.35
C LYS A 21 2.51 4.30 20.09
N TYR A 22 2.23 3.67 18.94
CA TYR A 22 2.83 2.41 18.51
C TYR A 22 3.96 2.60 17.50
N ARG A 23 4.47 3.83 17.31
CA ARG A 23 5.61 4.09 16.43
C ARG A 23 6.83 3.31 16.96
N PRO A 24 7.45 2.43 16.15
CA PRO A 24 8.59 1.63 16.59
C PRO A 24 9.74 2.50 17.10
N SER A 25 10.25 2.16 18.28
CA SER A 25 11.34 2.86 18.94
C SER A 25 12.69 2.20 18.69
N LYS A 26 12.67 0.89 18.43
CA LYS A 26 13.84 0.04 18.13
C LYS A 26 13.70 -0.62 16.76
N LEU A 27 14.83 -0.97 16.16
CA LEU A 27 14.86 -1.68 14.87
C LEU A 27 14.21 -3.07 14.97
N GLU A 28 14.31 -3.74 16.12
CA GLU A 28 13.69 -5.04 16.41
C GLU A 28 12.15 -4.98 16.47
N GLU A 29 11.58 -3.82 16.76
CA GLU A 29 10.13 -3.60 16.81
C GLU A 29 9.54 -3.37 15.41
N LEU A 30 10.39 -3.20 14.38
CA LEU A 30 9.95 -3.13 13.00
C LEU A 30 9.67 -4.53 12.50
N ILE A 31 8.37 -4.84 12.38
CA ILE A 31 7.88 -6.15 12.00
C ILE A 31 8.21 -6.47 10.51
N SER A 32 8.58 -5.46 9.72
CA SER A 32 8.66 -5.52 8.26
C SER A 32 10.07 -5.29 7.71
N HIS A 33 10.33 -5.82 6.52
CA HIS A 33 11.59 -5.67 5.76
C HIS A 33 12.85 -6.19 6.47
N LYS A 34 12.80 -7.41 7.03
CA LYS A 34 13.92 -8.05 7.74
C LYS A 34 15.25 -7.98 6.99
N ASP A 35 15.25 -8.27 5.68
CA ASP A 35 16.47 -8.24 4.86
C ASP A 35 17.12 -6.84 4.81
N ILE A 36 16.29 -5.79 4.75
CA ILE A 36 16.73 -4.39 4.76
C ILE A 36 17.31 -4.04 6.14
N LEU A 37 16.61 -4.43 7.20
CA LEU A 37 17.03 -4.20 8.58
C LEU A 37 18.34 -4.92 8.90
N GLU A 38 18.51 -6.16 8.45
CA GLU A 38 19.75 -6.92 8.60
C GLU A 38 20.91 -6.27 7.85
N THR A 39 20.68 -5.83 6.61
CA THR A 39 21.71 -5.15 5.80
C THR A 39 22.15 -3.84 6.45
N ILE A 40 21.19 -3.02 6.88
CA ILE A 40 21.47 -1.77 7.62
C ILE A 40 22.19 -2.08 8.93
N GLY A 41 21.76 -3.12 9.66
CA GLY A 41 22.41 -3.57 10.89
C GLY A 41 23.88 -3.95 10.69
N ARG A 42 24.21 -4.64 9.59
CA ARG A 42 25.61 -4.94 9.21
C ARG A 42 26.42 -3.66 8.97
N PHE A 43 25.88 -2.71 8.20
CA PHE A 43 26.57 -1.43 7.94
C PHE A 43 26.82 -0.62 9.22
N ILE A 44 25.88 -0.65 10.16
CA ILE A 44 26.03 -0.01 11.48
C ILE A 44 27.16 -0.69 12.28
N ASN A 45 27.15 -2.03 12.34
CA ASN A 45 28.14 -2.80 13.10
C ASN A 45 29.56 -2.65 12.54
N GLU A 46 29.69 -2.54 11.22
CA GLU A 46 30.97 -2.31 10.53
C GLU A 46 31.41 -0.84 10.54
N ASN A 47 30.60 0.07 11.10
CA ASN A 47 30.81 1.51 11.09
C ASN A 47 31.07 2.08 9.67
N ARG A 48 30.42 1.50 8.66
CA ARG A 48 30.57 1.80 7.23
C ARG A 48 29.23 2.15 6.59
N LEU A 49 28.42 2.95 7.28
CA LEU A 49 27.12 3.36 6.77
C LEU A 49 27.30 4.27 5.53
N PRO A 50 26.79 3.89 4.34
CA PRO A 50 26.80 4.76 3.16
C PRO A 50 25.71 5.83 3.26
N HIS A 51 25.61 6.70 2.24
CA HIS A 51 24.40 7.49 2.06
C HIS A 51 23.22 6.57 1.74
N LEU A 52 22.08 6.83 2.35
CA LEU A 52 20.90 5.97 2.23
C LEU A 52 19.80 6.69 1.44
N LEU A 53 19.09 5.93 0.62
CA LEU A 53 17.88 6.40 -0.05
C LEU A 53 16.75 5.38 0.17
N PHE A 54 15.78 5.76 0.98
CA PHE A 54 14.61 4.95 1.31
C PHE A 54 13.43 5.40 0.45
N TYR A 55 12.89 4.48 -0.34
CA TYR A 55 11.77 4.77 -1.22
C TYR A 55 10.70 3.69 -1.17
N GLY A 56 9.45 4.07 -1.34
CA GLY A 56 8.33 3.13 -1.33
C GLY A 56 7.01 3.79 -0.94
N PRO A 57 5.89 3.06 -0.96
CA PRO A 57 4.56 3.59 -0.61
C PRO A 57 4.52 4.24 0.77
N PRO A 58 3.55 5.14 1.04
CA PRO A 58 3.35 5.72 2.36
C PRO A 58 3.04 4.64 3.40
N GLY A 59 3.34 4.94 4.67
CA GLY A 59 3.00 4.04 5.78
C GLY A 59 3.76 2.71 5.86
N THR A 60 4.81 2.54 5.06
CA THR A 60 5.68 1.34 5.06
C THR A 60 6.81 1.37 6.10
N GLY A 61 6.88 2.41 6.92
CA GLY A 61 7.85 2.51 8.03
C GLY A 61 9.22 3.11 7.66
N LYS A 62 9.37 3.80 6.52
CA LYS A 62 10.63 4.45 6.08
C LYS A 62 11.22 5.39 7.16
N THR A 63 10.46 6.39 7.59
CA THR A 63 10.87 7.38 8.61
C THR A 63 11.11 6.70 9.96
N SER A 64 10.25 5.75 10.36
CA SER A 64 10.42 4.99 11.60
C SER A 64 11.72 4.17 11.60
N THR A 65 12.10 3.59 10.45
CA THR A 65 13.30 2.77 10.29
C THR A 65 14.56 3.59 10.49
N ILE A 66 14.68 4.75 9.83
CA ILE A 66 15.88 5.59 9.99
C ILE A 66 15.98 6.19 11.39
N LEU A 67 14.86 6.57 12.01
CA LEU A 67 14.85 7.10 13.36
C LEU A 67 15.25 6.02 14.39
N ALA A 68 14.80 4.78 14.19
CA ALA A 68 15.23 3.65 15.02
C ALA A 68 16.73 3.34 14.82
N CYS A 69 17.23 3.40 13.57
CA CYS A 69 18.65 3.29 13.24
C CYS A 69 19.50 4.38 13.90
N ALA A 70 19.05 5.63 13.85
CA ALA A 70 19.71 6.76 14.51
C ALA A 70 19.79 6.56 16.03
N LYS A 71 18.73 6.06 16.66
CA LYS A 71 18.69 5.72 18.10
C LYS A 71 19.62 4.56 18.48
N GLN A 72 19.93 3.67 17.55
CA GLN A 72 20.92 2.59 17.78
C GLN A 72 22.35 3.11 17.60
N LEU A 73 22.58 4.01 16.63
CA LEU A 73 23.90 4.60 16.35
C LEU A 73 24.37 5.59 17.41
N TYR A 74 23.45 6.40 17.94
CA TYR A 74 23.75 7.48 18.86
C TYR A 74 23.02 7.30 20.19
N GLU A 75 23.73 7.62 21.28
CA GLU A 75 23.11 7.67 22.61
C GLU A 75 22.05 8.77 22.68
N LYS A 76 21.05 8.61 23.57
CA LYS A 76 19.93 9.58 23.71
C LYS A 76 20.39 11.03 23.89
N ASN A 77 21.49 11.24 24.61
CA ASN A 77 22.04 12.57 24.88
C ASN A 77 22.76 13.18 23.67
N GLN A 78 23.19 12.36 22.71
CA GLN A 78 23.90 12.77 21.50
C GLN A 78 22.99 12.89 20.28
N LEU A 79 21.80 12.29 20.30
CA LEU A 79 20.87 12.31 19.16
C LEU A 79 20.60 13.72 18.63
N LYS A 80 20.30 14.69 19.50
CA LYS A 80 19.98 16.06 19.07
C LYS A 80 21.16 16.82 18.45
N SER A 81 22.40 16.44 18.78
CA SER A 81 23.60 17.10 18.25
C SER A 81 24.20 16.37 17.04
N MET A 82 23.89 15.07 16.89
CA MET A 82 24.43 14.20 15.84
C MET A 82 23.43 13.92 14.72
N VAL A 83 22.12 14.12 14.93
CA VAL A 83 21.06 13.89 13.94
C VAL A 83 20.32 15.19 13.66
N LEU A 84 20.22 15.55 12.37
CA LEU A 84 19.38 16.63 11.88
C LEU A 84 18.26 16.04 11.03
N GLU A 85 17.03 16.13 11.52
CA GLU A 85 15.81 15.78 10.77
C GLU A 85 15.23 17.04 10.14
N LEU A 86 15.06 17.04 8.81
CA LEU A 86 14.39 18.09 8.07
C LEU A 86 13.28 17.45 7.24
N ASN A 87 12.05 17.93 7.42
CA ASN A 87 10.98 17.64 6.47
C ASN A 87 11.11 18.60 5.29
N ALA A 88 11.32 18.06 4.10
CA ALA A 88 11.56 18.85 2.90
C ALA A 88 10.29 19.51 2.34
N SER A 89 9.11 19.13 2.82
CA SER A 89 7.83 19.76 2.47
C SER A 89 7.56 21.07 3.18
N ASP A 90 8.32 21.41 4.24
CA ASP A 90 8.09 22.64 5.00
C ASP A 90 8.38 23.88 4.13
N ASP A 91 7.49 24.86 4.19
CA ASP A 91 7.48 26.18 3.50
C ASP A 91 8.72 27.07 3.75
N ARG A 92 9.77 26.54 4.38
CA ARG A 92 10.97 27.28 4.78
C ARG A 92 11.88 27.65 3.61
N GLY A 93 11.54 27.30 2.38
CA GLY A 93 12.28 27.72 1.19
C GLY A 93 13.62 27.01 1.02
N ILE A 94 14.07 26.93 -0.25
CA ILE A 94 15.27 26.20 -0.68
C ILE A 94 16.54 26.70 0.05
N GLY A 95 16.61 28.00 0.35
CA GLY A 95 17.75 28.63 1.00
C GLY A 95 17.95 28.18 2.45
N VAL A 96 16.87 28.08 3.24
CA VAL A 96 16.96 27.76 4.67
C VAL A 96 17.39 26.31 4.89
N VAL A 97 16.86 25.38 4.10
CA VAL A 97 17.26 23.96 4.15
C VAL A 97 18.74 23.81 3.82
N ARG A 98 19.22 24.51 2.79
CA ARG A 98 20.64 24.49 2.40
C ARG A 98 21.53 25.06 3.50
N GLU A 99 21.21 26.21 4.07
CA GLU A 99 22.00 26.83 5.14
C GLU A 99 22.06 25.95 6.40
N GLN A 100 20.93 25.37 6.81
CA GLN A 100 20.89 24.47 7.98
C GLN A 100 21.76 23.23 7.77
N ILE A 101 21.68 22.61 6.58
CA ILE A 101 22.53 21.48 6.21
C ILE A 101 24.01 21.89 6.22
N LEU A 102 24.35 23.03 5.63
CA LEU A 102 25.73 23.52 5.56
C LEU A 102 26.31 23.80 6.96
N ASN A 103 25.54 24.47 7.83
CA ASN A 103 25.96 24.79 9.20
C ASN A 103 26.16 23.52 10.03
N PHE A 104 25.25 22.55 9.89
CA PHE A 104 25.33 21.30 10.61
C PHE A 104 26.49 20.42 10.14
N ALA A 105 26.69 20.34 8.82
CA ALA A 105 27.75 19.55 8.19
C ALA A 105 29.15 20.14 8.39
N SER A 106 29.26 21.48 8.49
CA SER A 106 30.54 22.17 8.68
C SER A 106 31.02 22.19 10.13
N THR A 107 30.13 21.97 11.09
CA THR A 107 30.49 21.91 12.51
C THR A 107 31.19 20.58 12.83
N LYS A 108 32.46 20.62 13.27
CA LYS A 108 33.20 19.41 13.68
C LYS A 108 32.52 18.72 14.86
N THR A 109 32.54 17.38 14.85
CA THR A 109 31.97 16.57 15.94
C THR A 109 32.83 16.68 17.18
N ILE A 110 32.22 17.03 18.32
CA ILE A 110 32.89 17.08 19.64
C ILE A 110 33.16 15.64 20.15
N PHE A 111 32.35 14.68 19.70
CA PHE A 111 32.44 13.27 20.06
C PHE A 111 33.24 12.52 18.98
N GLY A 112 34.43 12.02 19.36
CA GLY A 112 35.40 11.46 18.43
C GLY A 112 34.91 10.24 17.64
N GLY A 113 35.22 10.21 16.34
CA GLY A 113 35.19 9.01 15.50
C GLY A 113 33.86 8.62 14.86
N ARG A 114 32.77 9.35 15.10
CA ARG A 114 31.45 9.07 14.51
C ARG A 114 31.00 10.19 13.57
N PHE A 115 30.46 9.81 12.41
CA PHE A 115 29.83 10.74 11.47
C PHE A 115 28.51 11.28 12.03
N LYS A 116 28.08 12.45 11.56
CA LYS A 116 26.73 12.97 11.79
C LYS A 116 25.73 12.39 10.79
N MET A 117 24.45 12.42 11.12
CA MET A 117 23.38 11.98 10.23
C MET A 117 22.46 13.14 9.88
N ILE A 118 22.13 13.28 8.60
CA ILE A 118 21.10 14.20 8.12
C ILE A 118 19.98 13.37 7.49
N ILE A 119 18.77 13.52 7.99
CA ILE A 119 17.57 12.84 7.50
C ILE A 119 16.73 13.89 6.77
N LEU A 120 16.55 13.71 5.46
CA LEU A 120 15.66 14.52 4.65
C LEU A 120 14.40 13.69 4.36
N ASP A 121 13.32 13.97 5.08
CA ASP A 121 12.01 13.34 4.83
C ASP A 121 11.28 14.08 3.70
N GLU A 122 10.44 13.34 2.96
CA GLU A 122 9.70 13.84 1.79
C GLU A 122 10.60 14.53 0.75
N ALA A 123 11.79 13.97 0.48
CA ALA A 123 12.76 14.52 -0.47
C ALA A 123 12.20 14.64 -1.91
N ASP A 124 11.13 13.92 -2.24
CA ASP A 124 10.39 14.04 -3.50
C ASP A 124 9.51 15.29 -3.61
N ALA A 125 9.30 16.03 -2.51
CA ALA A 125 8.71 17.36 -2.51
C ALA A 125 9.72 18.47 -2.86
N MET A 126 11.03 18.18 -2.83
CA MET A 126 12.06 19.17 -3.17
C MET A 126 12.08 19.49 -4.66
N THR A 127 12.30 20.77 -4.98
CA THR A 127 12.59 21.18 -6.36
C THR A 127 13.91 20.56 -6.86
N ARG A 128 14.04 20.39 -8.18
CA ARG A 128 15.27 19.85 -8.79
C ARG A 128 16.50 20.71 -8.47
N ASP A 129 16.33 22.02 -8.40
CA ASP A 129 17.42 22.95 -8.06
C ASP A 129 17.88 22.77 -6.61
N ALA A 130 16.95 22.56 -5.68
CA ALA A 130 17.27 22.26 -4.30
C ALA A 130 18.03 20.93 -4.18
N GLN A 131 17.60 19.90 -4.91
CA GLN A 131 18.29 18.61 -4.96
C GLN A 131 19.70 18.73 -5.56
N ASN A 132 19.89 19.50 -6.62
CA ASN A 132 21.21 19.77 -7.21
C ASN A 132 22.12 20.56 -6.25
N ALA A 133 21.56 21.42 -5.42
CA ALA A 133 22.31 22.19 -4.42
C ALA A 133 22.76 21.35 -3.20
N LEU A 134 22.23 20.15 -3.02
CA LEU A 134 22.70 19.20 -1.99
C LEU A 134 24.07 18.63 -2.38
N LEU A 135 25.14 19.30 -1.95
CA LEU A 135 26.52 18.88 -2.16
C LEU A 135 26.93 17.71 -1.24
N ILE A 136 26.25 16.57 -1.37
CA ILE A 136 26.46 15.38 -0.52
C ILE A 136 27.93 14.92 -0.54
N GLU A 137 28.57 14.95 -1.72
CA GLU A 137 29.94 14.47 -1.93
C GLU A 137 30.96 15.21 -1.04
N LYS A 138 30.79 16.53 -0.85
CA LYS A 138 31.74 17.37 -0.11
C LYS A 138 31.79 17.05 1.38
N TYR A 139 30.71 16.47 1.92
CA TYR A 139 30.56 16.22 3.36
C TYR A 139 30.59 14.73 3.71
N THR A 140 30.91 13.86 2.75
CA THR A 140 30.96 12.40 2.91
C THR A 140 31.84 11.95 4.08
N ASP A 141 32.92 12.65 4.40
CA ASP A 141 33.81 12.23 5.49
C ASP A 141 33.21 12.47 6.89
N ASN A 142 32.34 13.49 7.02
CA ASN A 142 31.81 13.93 8.31
C ASN A 142 30.32 13.59 8.49
N VAL A 143 29.56 13.44 7.41
CA VAL A 143 28.10 13.36 7.42
C VAL A 143 27.59 12.25 6.53
N ARG A 144 26.57 11.53 7.00
CA ARG A 144 25.76 10.57 6.22
C ARG A 144 24.35 11.10 6.03
N PHE A 145 23.99 11.32 4.76
CA PHE A 145 22.63 11.63 4.34
C PHE A 145 21.76 10.38 4.27
N CYS A 146 20.52 10.49 4.75
CA CYS A 146 19.43 9.57 4.50
C CYS A 146 18.28 10.34 3.85
N LEU A 147 17.98 10.01 2.59
CA LEU A 147 16.87 10.59 1.84
C LEU A 147 15.67 9.66 1.92
N ILE A 148 14.49 10.17 2.28
CA ILE A 148 13.24 9.42 2.26
C ILE A 148 12.33 10.02 1.21
N CYS A 149 11.75 9.20 0.34
CA CYS A 149 10.76 9.64 -0.64
C CYS A 149 9.68 8.58 -0.89
N ASN A 150 8.55 8.99 -1.47
CA ASN A 150 7.54 8.03 -1.93
C ASN A 150 7.83 7.59 -3.37
N TYR A 151 8.25 8.53 -4.21
CA TYR A 151 8.52 8.28 -5.63
C TYR A 151 10.00 8.47 -5.97
N LEU A 152 10.67 7.38 -6.34
CA LEU A 152 12.07 7.43 -6.78
C LEU A 152 12.26 8.30 -8.03
N SER A 153 11.27 8.33 -8.93
CA SER A 153 11.30 9.11 -10.17
C SER A 153 11.39 10.63 -9.97
N LYS A 154 11.03 11.13 -8.78
CA LYS A 154 11.12 12.55 -8.43
C LYS A 154 12.50 12.94 -7.88
N ILE A 155 13.37 11.97 -7.62
CA ILE A 155 14.75 12.22 -7.17
C ILE A 155 15.68 12.26 -8.38
N ILE A 156 16.53 13.28 -8.47
CA ILE A 156 17.47 13.43 -9.58
C ILE A 156 18.44 12.23 -9.66
N PRO A 157 18.75 11.71 -10.86
CA PRO A 157 19.67 10.58 -11.03
C PRO A 157 21.03 10.72 -10.32
N PRO A 158 21.64 11.92 -10.26
CA PRO A 158 22.90 12.10 -9.53
C PRO A 158 22.81 11.80 -8.03
N LEU A 159 21.67 12.04 -7.37
CA LEU A 159 21.48 11.67 -5.96
C LEU A 159 21.24 10.17 -5.80
N GLN A 160 20.51 9.56 -6.74
CA GLN A 160 20.26 8.11 -6.72
C GLN A 160 21.55 7.30 -6.87
N SER A 161 22.49 7.77 -7.69
CA SER A 161 23.80 7.11 -7.90
C SER A 161 24.69 7.12 -6.65
N ARG A 162 24.58 8.18 -5.84
CA ARG A 162 25.43 8.39 -4.64
C ARG A 162 24.91 7.72 -3.38
N CYS A 163 23.69 7.20 -3.41
CA CYS A 163 23.03 6.61 -2.25
C CYS A 163 22.76 5.12 -2.47
N THR A 164 22.98 4.31 -1.44
CA THR A 164 22.50 2.94 -1.38
C THR A 164 20.98 2.95 -1.24
N ARG A 165 20.29 2.29 -2.18
CA ARG A 165 18.84 2.36 -2.32
C ARG A 165 18.18 1.19 -1.60
N PHE A 166 17.18 1.49 -0.79
CA PHE A 166 16.33 0.49 -0.12
C PHE A 166 14.87 0.71 -0.49
N ARG A 167 14.26 -0.32 -1.09
CA ARG A 167 12.86 -0.32 -1.50
C ARG A 167 11.97 -0.88 -0.41
N PHE A 168 11.10 -0.06 0.14
CA PHE A 168 10.06 -0.47 1.08
C PHE A 168 8.82 -0.89 0.29
N ALA A 169 8.49 -2.18 0.34
CA ALA A 169 7.28 -2.73 -0.26
C ALA A 169 6.05 -2.53 0.68
N PRO A 170 4.82 -2.55 0.16
CA PRO A 170 3.62 -2.63 0.99
C PRO A 170 3.69 -3.78 2.00
N LEU A 171 3.10 -3.60 3.17
CA LEU A 171 3.12 -4.63 4.21
C LEU A 171 2.21 -5.81 3.83
N LYS A 172 2.68 -7.03 4.09
CA LYS A 172 1.88 -8.25 3.93
C LYS A 172 0.82 -8.34 5.03
N SER A 173 -0.29 -9.01 4.72
CA SER A 173 -1.53 -9.04 5.50
C SER A 173 -1.48 -9.59 6.93
N ASN A 174 -0.40 -10.27 7.32
CA ASN A 174 -0.42 -11.18 8.47
C ASN A 174 0.12 -10.60 9.79
N GLN A 175 0.24 -9.27 9.95
CA GLN A 175 1.10 -8.73 11.02
C GLN A 175 0.56 -7.49 11.76
N ILE A 176 -0.76 -7.37 11.91
CA ILE A 176 -1.39 -6.30 12.71
C ILE A 176 -2.12 -6.96 13.88
N THR A 177 -1.47 -7.10 15.04
CA THR A 177 -2.16 -7.61 16.25
C THR A 177 -2.17 -6.56 17.37
N PRO A 178 -3.22 -5.74 17.44
CA PRO A 178 -3.50 -4.88 18.57
C PRO A 178 -4.33 -5.61 19.64
N ARG A 179 -4.25 -5.16 20.90
CA ARG A 179 -5.10 -5.61 22.02
C ARG A 179 -6.52 -5.02 21.90
N VAL A 180 -7.26 -5.39 20.86
CA VAL A 180 -8.64 -4.92 20.59
C VAL A 180 -9.53 -6.15 20.40
N LYS A 181 -10.81 -6.07 20.77
CA LYS A 181 -11.78 -7.11 20.45
C LYS A 181 -12.09 -7.04 18.95
N PHE A 182 -11.58 -8.00 18.17
CA PHE A 182 -11.81 -8.08 16.74
C PHE A 182 -12.38 -9.44 16.35
N THR A 183 -13.10 -9.44 15.23
CA THR A 183 -13.45 -10.67 14.50
C THR A 183 -12.41 -10.90 13.40
N GLU A 184 -12.21 -12.16 12.99
CA GLU A 184 -11.27 -12.49 11.93
C GLU A 184 -11.65 -11.83 10.60
N GLU A 185 -12.94 -11.82 10.25
CA GLU A 185 -13.46 -11.11 9.07
C GLU A 185 -13.21 -9.60 9.14
N GLY A 186 -13.43 -8.97 10.30
CA GLY A 186 -13.16 -7.55 10.49
C GLY A 186 -11.69 -7.20 10.26
N LEU A 187 -10.76 -8.05 10.73
CA LEU A 187 -9.33 -7.84 10.53
C LEU A 187 -8.91 -8.03 9.06
N GLN A 188 -9.44 -9.05 8.39
CA GLN A 188 -9.18 -9.29 6.96
C GLN A 188 -9.62 -8.10 6.10
N HIS A 189 -10.84 -7.59 6.33
CA HIS A 189 -11.36 -6.43 5.60
C HIS A 189 -10.63 -5.13 5.96
N LEU A 190 -10.19 -4.97 7.20
CA LEU A 190 -9.35 -3.82 7.59
C LEU A 190 -8.03 -3.82 6.83
N VAL A 191 -7.35 -4.97 6.76
CA VAL A 191 -6.08 -5.11 6.02
C VAL A 191 -6.29 -4.85 4.53
N LEU A 192 -7.37 -5.38 3.94
CA LEU A 192 -7.75 -5.13 2.55
C LEU A 192 -7.91 -3.63 2.28
N LEU A 193 -8.69 -2.93 3.10
CA LEU A 193 -8.96 -1.50 2.98
C LEU A 193 -7.73 -0.63 3.27
N SER A 194 -6.74 -1.18 3.97
CA SER A 194 -5.49 -0.48 4.28
C SER A 194 -4.52 -0.48 3.09
N GLY A 195 -4.66 -1.40 2.13
CA GLY A 195 -3.80 -1.45 0.93
C GLY A 195 -2.30 -1.61 1.23
N GLY A 196 -1.95 -2.22 2.37
CA GLY A 196 -0.57 -2.36 2.84
C GLY A 196 0.04 -1.12 3.49
N ASP A 197 -0.73 -0.05 3.73
CA ASP A 197 -0.34 1.12 4.53
C ASP A 197 -0.67 0.88 6.02
N MET A 198 0.37 0.78 6.85
CA MET A 198 0.22 0.52 8.29
C MET A 198 -0.39 1.70 9.05
N ARG A 199 -0.08 2.92 8.62
CA ARG A 199 -0.64 4.14 9.21
C ARG A 199 -2.15 4.17 8.99
N ARG A 200 -2.57 3.87 7.76
CA ARG A 200 -3.98 3.74 7.40
C ARG A 200 -4.63 2.63 8.22
N ALA A 201 -4.00 1.45 8.34
CA ALA A 201 -4.53 0.35 9.13
C ALA A 201 -4.75 0.72 10.61
N LEU A 202 -3.76 1.35 11.24
CA LEU A 202 -3.86 1.81 12.63
C LEU A 202 -4.93 2.89 12.80
N ASN A 203 -5.06 3.81 11.85
CA ASN A 203 -6.11 4.83 11.87
C ASN A 203 -7.51 4.22 11.75
N ILE A 204 -7.70 3.29 10.81
CA ILE A 204 -8.99 2.58 10.64
C ILE A 204 -9.32 1.81 11.92
N LEU A 205 -8.34 1.09 12.46
CA LEU A 205 -8.48 0.32 13.68
C LEU A 205 -8.84 1.22 14.88
N GLN A 206 -8.10 2.31 15.08
CA GLN A 206 -8.33 3.24 16.18
C GLN A 206 -9.73 3.85 16.06
N SER A 207 -10.09 4.35 14.87
CA SER A 207 -11.42 4.93 14.62
C SER A 207 -12.54 3.91 14.88
N THR A 208 -12.37 2.67 14.43
CA THR A 208 -13.36 1.60 14.63
C THR A 208 -13.48 1.23 16.10
N ALA A 209 -12.36 1.09 16.82
CA ALA A 209 -12.35 0.74 18.24
C ALA A 209 -12.82 1.88 19.17
N MET A 210 -12.73 3.13 18.71
CA MET A 210 -13.26 4.29 19.44
C MET A 210 -14.75 4.51 19.17
N ALA A 211 -15.23 4.19 17.96
CA ALA A 211 -16.63 4.33 17.58
C ALA A 211 -17.50 3.14 18.01
N PHE A 212 -16.91 1.93 18.08
CA PHE A 212 -17.62 0.68 18.33
C PHE A 212 -16.86 -0.23 19.29
N ASP A 213 -17.60 -1.05 20.06
CA ASP A 213 -17.01 -1.99 21.02
C ASP A 213 -16.28 -3.19 20.38
N MET A 214 -16.58 -3.48 19.11
CA MET A 214 -16.04 -4.63 18.38
C MET A 214 -15.64 -4.24 16.95
N VAL A 215 -14.45 -4.68 16.53
CA VAL A 215 -13.97 -4.53 15.16
C VAL A 215 -14.49 -5.70 14.32
N ASN A 216 -15.60 -5.48 13.61
CA ASN A 216 -16.18 -6.39 12.64
C ASN A 216 -16.23 -5.74 11.24
N MET A 217 -16.56 -6.52 10.22
CA MET A 217 -16.64 -6.02 8.84
C MET A 217 -17.56 -4.80 8.73
N GLU A 218 -18.75 -4.86 9.33
CA GLU A 218 -19.74 -3.78 9.21
C GLU A 218 -19.25 -2.46 9.76
N ASN A 219 -18.66 -2.49 10.95
CA ASN A 219 -18.15 -1.32 11.65
C ASN A 219 -16.93 -0.74 10.92
N VAL A 220 -16.06 -1.59 10.37
CA VAL A 220 -14.89 -1.15 9.59
C VAL A 220 -15.34 -0.40 8.33
N TYR A 221 -16.26 -0.95 7.54
CA TYR A 221 -16.78 -0.26 6.34
C TYR A 221 -17.55 1.01 6.69
N ALA A 222 -18.31 1.01 7.79
CA ALA A 222 -19.02 2.21 8.27
C ALA A 222 -18.06 3.34 8.66
N CYS A 223 -16.93 3.02 9.32
CA CYS A 223 -15.91 4.01 9.67
C CYS A 223 -15.14 4.54 8.47
N VAL A 224 -14.83 3.69 7.49
CA VAL A 224 -14.06 4.09 6.30
C VAL A 224 -14.93 4.82 5.28
N GLY A 225 -16.25 4.56 5.25
CA GLY A 225 -17.16 5.15 4.29
C GLY A 225 -17.08 4.53 2.89
N LYS A 226 -16.44 3.36 2.76
CA LYS A 226 -16.36 2.62 1.49
C LYS A 226 -17.58 1.71 1.27
N PRO A 227 -17.95 1.42 0.01
CA PRO A 227 -19.04 0.50 -0.30
C PRO A 227 -18.72 -0.92 0.17
N LYS A 228 -19.70 -1.62 0.74
CA LYS A 228 -19.53 -3.03 1.13
C LYS A 228 -19.47 -3.91 -0.14
N PRO A 229 -18.79 -5.06 -0.11
CA PRO A 229 -18.77 -6.01 -1.23
C PRO A 229 -20.17 -6.40 -1.74
N ASP A 230 -21.15 -6.55 -0.85
CA ASP A 230 -22.53 -6.87 -1.23
C ASP A 230 -23.23 -5.72 -1.96
N ASP A 231 -22.91 -4.47 -1.61
CA ASP A 231 -23.41 -3.29 -2.31
C ASP A 231 -22.86 -3.24 -3.74
N ILE A 232 -21.56 -3.52 -3.92
CA ILE A 232 -20.92 -3.55 -5.23
C ILE A 232 -21.49 -4.67 -6.09
N LYS A 233 -21.71 -5.87 -5.53
CA LYS A 233 -22.38 -6.96 -6.23
C LYS A 233 -23.76 -6.55 -6.75
N ALA A 234 -24.57 -5.91 -5.90
CA ALA A 234 -25.89 -5.42 -6.29
C ALA A 234 -25.80 -4.35 -7.39
N ILE A 235 -24.85 -3.41 -7.28
CA ILE A 235 -24.60 -2.39 -8.30
C ILE A 235 -24.27 -3.03 -9.64
N VAL A 236 -23.34 -3.98 -9.67
CA VAL A 236 -22.94 -4.65 -10.92
C VAL A 236 -24.07 -5.48 -11.51
N GLU A 237 -24.86 -6.15 -10.66
CA GLU A 237 -26.07 -6.85 -11.11
C GLU A 237 -27.05 -5.90 -11.80
N TRP A 238 -27.26 -4.69 -11.25
CA TRP A 238 -28.14 -3.70 -11.88
C TRP A 238 -27.55 -3.17 -13.18
N LEU A 239 -26.23 -2.93 -13.24
CA LEU A 239 -25.54 -2.46 -14.44
C LEU A 239 -25.69 -3.44 -15.63
N PHE A 240 -25.64 -4.76 -15.37
CA PHE A 240 -25.76 -5.77 -16.43
C PHE A 240 -27.20 -6.19 -16.75
N ASN A 241 -28.14 -6.11 -15.80
CA ASN A 241 -29.44 -6.77 -15.97
C ASN A 241 -30.66 -5.83 -15.96
N LYS A 242 -30.51 -4.57 -15.55
CA LYS A 242 -31.64 -3.63 -15.42
C LYS A 242 -31.62 -2.55 -16.50
N ASP A 243 -32.74 -1.85 -16.63
CA ASP A 243 -32.87 -0.71 -17.55
C ASP A 243 -32.19 0.54 -16.99
N PHE A 244 -31.77 1.44 -17.88
CA PHE A 244 -30.99 2.63 -17.52
C PHE A 244 -31.63 3.45 -16.39
N SER A 245 -32.94 3.73 -16.51
CA SER A 245 -33.67 4.56 -15.54
C SER A 245 -33.75 3.88 -14.16
N GLU A 246 -33.95 2.56 -14.14
CA GLU A 246 -34.06 1.80 -12.89
C GLU A 246 -32.68 1.69 -12.21
N THR A 247 -31.64 1.38 -12.97
CA THR A 247 -30.25 1.35 -12.48
C THR A 247 -29.83 2.70 -11.89
N TYR A 248 -30.13 3.80 -12.59
CA TYR A 248 -29.80 5.15 -12.11
C TYR A 248 -30.48 5.46 -10.78
N LYS A 249 -31.78 5.15 -10.65
CA LYS A 249 -32.52 5.37 -9.41
C LYS A 249 -31.97 4.54 -8.25
N ARG A 250 -31.67 3.25 -8.48
CA ARG A 250 -31.16 2.35 -7.44
C ARG A 250 -29.77 2.76 -6.95
N ILE A 251 -28.85 3.03 -7.86
CA ILE A 251 -27.49 3.47 -7.49
C ILE A 251 -27.55 4.81 -6.77
N THR A 252 -28.34 5.77 -7.27
CA THR A 252 -28.53 7.08 -6.60
C THR A 252 -29.11 6.93 -5.20
N PHE A 253 -30.14 6.09 -5.03
CA PHE A 253 -30.73 5.81 -3.73
C PHE A 253 -29.72 5.19 -2.76
N LEU A 254 -28.93 4.22 -3.23
CA LEU A 254 -27.91 3.57 -2.41
C LEU A 254 -26.81 4.55 -1.99
N LYS A 255 -26.34 5.40 -2.91
CA LYS A 255 -25.37 6.47 -2.64
C LYS A 255 -25.89 7.44 -1.57
N LEU A 256 -27.14 7.91 -1.71
CA LEU A 256 -27.75 8.83 -0.75
C LEU A 256 -27.96 8.19 0.62
N LYS A 257 -28.45 6.94 0.66
CA LYS A 257 -28.74 6.22 1.91
C LYS A 257 -27.49 5.89 2.71
N LYS A 258 -26.39 5.54 2.03
CA LYS A 258 -25.14 5.07 2.65
C LYS A 258 -24.01 6.10 2.61
N GLY A 259 -24.21 7.26 2.00
CA GLY A 259 -23.20 8.32 1.88
C GLY A 259 -22.01 7.95 0.99
N LEU A 260 -22.23 7.12 -0.04
CA LEU A 260 -21.14 6.59 -0.89
C LEU A 260 -20.79 7.57 -2.01
N ALA A 261 -19.48 7.77 -2.24
CA ALA A 261 -19.00 8.49 -3.40
C ALA A 261 -19.03 7.61 -4.67
N LEU A 262 -19.23 8.23 -5.84
CA LEU A 262 -19.15 7.50 -7.12
C LEU A 262 -17.74 6.96 -7.37
N GLN A 263 -16.71 7.71 -6.96
CA GLN A 263 -15.33 7.31 -7.11
C GLN A 263 -15.03 5.98 -6.39
N ASP A 264 -15.48 5.82 -5.15
CA ASP A 264 -15.32 4.56 -4.41
C ASP A 264 -16.06 3.39 -5.08
N ILE A 265 -17.26 3.66 -5.64
CA ILE A 265 -18.00 2.65 -6.41
C ILE A 265 -17.23 2.27 -7.67
N LEU A 266 -16.66 3.24 -8.38
CA LEU A 266 -15.91 3.04 -9.61
C LEU A 266 -14.66 2.18 -9.39
N GLU A 267 -13.89 2.48 -8.33
CA GLU A 267 -12.70 1.72 -7.92
C GLU A 267 -13.05 0.24 -7.71
N GLU A 268 -14.13 -0.05 -6.96
CA GLU A 268 -14.53 -1.44 -6.67
C GLU A 268 -15.16 -2.16 -7.87
N VAL A 269 -15.93 -1.44 -8.69
CA VAL A 269 -16.50 -1.99 -9.93
C VAL A 269 -15.39 -2.36 -10.92
N HIS A 270 -14.33 -1.55 -11.02
CA HIS A 270 -13.15 -1.87 -11.84
C HIS A 270 -12.51 -3.20 -11.41
N LEU A 271 -12.27 -3.39 -10.10
CA LEU A 271 -11.73 -4.64 -9.57
C LEU A 271 -12.64 -5.85 -9.86
N PHE A 272 -13.96 -5.63 -9.89
CA PHE A 272 -14.91 -6.66 -10.28
C PHE A 272 -14.80 -7.02 -11.76
N VAL A 273 -14.77 -6.03 -12.67
CA VAL A 273 -14.63 -6.24 -14.12
C VAL A 273 -13.35 -7.02 -14.47
N GLN A 274 -12.26 -6.82 -13.74
CA GLN A 274 -11.02 -7.59 -13.92
C GLN A 274 -11.16 -9.08 -13.53
N LYS A 275 -12.01 -9.40 -12.56
CA LYS A 275 -12.19 -10.77 -12.05
C LYS A 275 -13.25 -11.57 -12.80
N VAL A 276 -14.19 -10.90 -13.46
CA VAL A 276 -15.29 -11.58 -14.16
C VAL A 276 -14.85 -12.10 -15.52
N GLU A 277 -15.39 -13.27 -15.85
CA GLU A 277 -15.33 -13.86 -17.18
C GLU A 277 -16.27 -13.12 -18.13
N ILE A 278 -15.72 -12.15 -18.87
CA ILE A 278 -16.36 -11.46 -19.98
C ILE A 278 -15.47 -11.55 -21.23
N PRO A 279 -16.04 -11.43 -22.44
CA PRO A 279 -15.25 -11.40 -23.67
C PRO A 279 -14.18 -10.32 -23.66
N ALA A 280 -13.04 -10.58 -24.30
CA ALA A 280 -11.88 -9.70 -24.26
C ALA A 280 -12.19 -8.29 -24.82
N LEU A 281 -12.95 -8.21 -25.91
CA LEU A 281 -13.35 -6.93 -26.52
C LEU A 281 -14.17 -6.08 -25.54
N VAL A 282 -15.11 -6.72 -24.84
CA VAL A 282 -15.99 -6.08 -23.85
C VAL A 282 -15.18 -5.63 -22.64
N ARG A 283 -14.22 -6.45 -22.18
CA ARG A 283 -13.32 -6.09 -21.08
C ARG A 283 -12.48 -4.86 -21.42
N ILE A 284 -11.89 -4.83 -22.61
CA ILE A 284 -11.07 -3.70 -23.09
C ILE A 284 -11.94 -2.43 -23.11
N TYR A 285 -13.12 -2.51 -23.71
CA TYR A 285 -14.06 -1.40 -23.77
C TYR A 285 -14.44 -0.87 -22.38
N LEU A 286 -14.82 -1.76 -21.46
CA LEU A 286 -15.21 -1.36 -20.10
C LEU A 286 -14.05 -0.71 -19.34
N ILE A 287 -12.83 -1.26 -19.42
CA ILE A 287 -11.66 -0.70 -18.74
C ILE A 287 -11.36 0.72 -19.27
N ASP A 288 -11.40 0.91 -20.59
CA ASP A 288 -11.18 2.21 -21.23
C ASP A 288 -12.24 3.24 -20.80
N ARG A 289 -13.53 2.86 -20.85
CA ARG A 289 -14.63 3.74 -20.41
C ARG A 289 -14.56 4.08 -18.92
N LEU A 290 -14.21 3.12 -18.06
CA LEU A 290 -14.08 3.34 -16.63
C LEU A 290 -12.94 4.33 -16.32
N ALA A 291 -11.80 4.21 -17.02
CA ALA A 291 -10.67 5.11 -16.87
C ALA A 291 -11.01 6.56 -17.26
N GLU A 292 -11.73 6.77 -18.37
CA GLU A 292 -12.20 8.12 -18.76
C GLU A 292 -13.15 8.75 -17.72
N ILE A 293 -14.03 7.94 -17.12
CA ILE A 293 -14.96 8.39 -16.09
C ILE A 293 -14.20 8.76 -14.80
N GLU A 294 -13.21 7.97 -14.41
CA GLU A 294 -12.34 8.23 -13.26
C GLU A 294 -11.55 9.53 -13.43
N GLU A 295 -10.95 9.74 -14.61
CA GLU A 295 -10.23 10.97 -14.93
C GLU A 295 -11.17 12.19 -14.88
N SER A 296 -12.37 12.06 -15.45
CA SER A 296 -13.36 13.13 -15.45
C SER A 296 -13.82 13.49 -14.03
N LEU A 297 -14.03 12.50 -13.17
CA LEU A 297 -14.34 12.73 -11.74
C LEU A 297 -13.20 13.46 -11.03
N THR A 298 -11.95 13.10 -11.32
CA THR A 298 -10.76 13.74 -10.74
C THR A 298 -10.65 15.22 -11.16
N ARG A 299 -11.14 15.58 -12.35
CA ARG A 299 -11.21 16.96 -12.85
C ARG A 299 -12.41 17.76 -12.29
N GLY A 300 -13.21 17.19 -11.39
CA GLY A 300 -14.36 17.86 -10.79
C GLY A 300 -15.62 17.87 -11.68
N ALA A 301 -15.76 16.91 -12.60
CA ALA A 301 -16.96 16.80 -13.43
C ALA A 301 -18.21 16.46 -12.60
N SER A 302 -19.40 16.68 -13.19
CA SER A 302 -20.67 16.40 -12.53
C SER A 302 -20.85 14.92 -12.20
N ASP A 303 -20.97 14.59 -10.91
CA ASP A 303 -21.24 13.24 -10.41
C ASP A 303 -22.47 12.57 -11.08
N LYS A 304 -23.52 13.36 -11.35
CA LYS A 304 -24.73 12.85 -12.03
C LYS A 304 -24.46 12.43 -13.47
N LEU A 305 -23.66 13.20 -14.21
CA LEU A 305 -23.32 12.88 -15.59
C LEU A 305 -22.38 11.68 -15.66
N GLN A 306 -21.42 11.60 -14.73
CA GLN A 306 -20.48 10.48 -14.66
C GLN A 306 -21.18 9.17 -14.26
N LEU A 307 -22.18 9.21 -13.37
CA LEU A 307 -23.01 8.05 -13.07
C LEU A 307 -23.79 7.59 -14.31
N SER A 308 -24.37 8.52 -15.06
CA SER A 308 -25.04 8.20 -16.33
C SER A 308 -24.08 7.59 -17.35
N ALA A 309 -22.86 8.10 -17.44
CA ALA A 309 -21.82 7.58 -18.33
C ALA A 309 -21.41 6.14 -17.93
N LEU A 310 -21.28 5.87 -16.63
CA LEU A 310 -21.01 4.53 -16.11
C LEU A 310 -22.11 3.55 -16.55
N ILE A 311 -23.38 3.91 -16.34
CA ILE A 311 -24.51 3.04 -16.72
C ILE A 311 -24.55 2.84 -18.23
N ALA A 312 -24.34 3.91 -19.02
CA ALA A 312 -24.31 3.83 -20.47
C ALA A 312 -23.20 2.90 -20.97
N ALA A 313 -22.00 2.95 -20.38
CA ALA A 313 -20.90 2.05 -20.73
C ALA A 313 -21.27 0.58 -20.53
N PHE A 314 -21.88 0.23 -19.40
CA PHE A 314 -22.32 -1.16 -19.16
C PHE A 314 -23.46 -1.59 -20.08
N HIS A 315 -24.36 -0.68 -20.46
CA HIS A 315 -25.40 -0.98 -21.43
C HIS A 315 -24.84 -1.25 -22.83
N ILE A 316 -23.90 -0.42 -23.30
CA ILE A 316 -23.23 -0.65 -24.59
C ILE A 316 -22.43 -1.96 -24.55
N ALA A 317 -21.79 -2.27 -23.42
CA ALA A 317 -21.10 -3.54 -23.23
C ALA A 317 -22.05 -4.75 -23.39
N ARG A 318 -23.31 -4.66 -22.91
CA ARG A 318 -24.32 -5.71 -23.13
C ARG A 318 -24.64 -5.89 -24.62
N ASP A 319 -24.82 -4.79 -25.35
CA ASP A 319 -25.11 -4.84 -26.79
C ASP A 319 -23.95 -5.48 -27.57
N ILE A 320 -22.70 -5.24 -27.15
CA ILE A 320 -21.52 -5.87 -27.74
C ILE A 320 -21.53 -7.38 -27.45
N ILE A 321 -21.81 -7.80 -26.20
CA ILE A 321 -21.92 -9.22 -25.82
C ILE A 321 -22.99 -9.92 -26.66
N GLU A 322 -24.18 -9.32 -26.82
CA GLU A 322 -25.27 -9.89 -27.60
C GLU A 322 -24.88 -10.07 -29.07
N LYS A 323 -24.19 -9.07 -29.67
CA LYS A 323 -23.70 -9.16 -31.05
C LYS A 323 -22.65 -10.26 -31.23
N GLU A 324 -21.70 -10.39 -30.30
CA GLU A 324 -20.68 -11.46 -30.35
C GLU A 324 -21.30 -12.86 -30.18
N ALA A 325 -22.32 -12.99 -29.32
CA ALA A 325 -23.04 -14.25 -29.11
C ALA A 325 -23.78 -14.72 -30.37
N ILE A 326 -24.31 -13.78 -31.17
CA ILE A 326 -24.99 -14.05 -32.45
C ILE A 326 -23.99 -14.51 -33.52
N VAL A 327 -22.82 -13.87 -33.61
CA VAL A 327 -21.80 -14.16 -34.63
C VAL A 327 -21.10 -15.51 -34.39
N THR A 328 -20.91 -15.91 -33.13
CA THR A 328 -20.18 -17.14 -32.77
C THR A 328 -21.04 -18.42 -32.76
N GLY A 329 -22.31 -18.35 -33.16
CA GLY A 329 -23.14 -19.54 -33.35
C GLY A 329 -23.47 -20.31 -32.06
N GLY A 330 -23.48 -19.61 -30.92
CA GLY A 330 -23.96 -20.18 -29.66
C GLY A 330 -23.06 -19.91 -28.47
N TRP A 331 -23.14 -18.71 -27.92
CA TRP A 331 -23.06 -18.57 -26.47
C TRP A 331 -24.33 -19.19 -25.87
N LYS A 332 -24.30 -20.49 -25.58
CA LYS A 332 -25.43 -21.23 -24.97
C LYS A 332 -25.73 -20.82 -23.51
N HIS A 333 -24.99 -19.86 -22.97
CA HIS A 333 -25.28 -19.26 -21.67
C HIS A 333 -25.47 -17.77 -21.91
N ALA A 334 -26.72 -17.35 -22.17
CA ALA A 334 -27.10 -15.98 -21.85
C ALA A 334 -26.64 -15.69 -20.41
N PRO A 335 -26.18 -14.48 -20.06
CA PRO A 335 -25.81 -14.15 -18.68
C PRO A 335 -27.05 -14.05 -17.76
N ASN A 336 -28.09 -14.85 -18.00
CA ASN A 336 -29.12 -15.15 -17.02
C ASN A 336 -28.58 -16.24 -16.10
N LYS A 337 -27.93 -15.78 -15.01
CA LYS A 337 -27.06 -16.50 -14.06
C LYS A 337 -25.58 -16.46 -14.45
N VAL A 338 -24.97 -15.27 -14.37
CA VAL A 338 -23.60 -15.21 -13.85
C VAL A 338 -23.66 -15.91 -12.49
N ALA A 339 -22.93 -17.02 -12.34
CA ALA A 339 -22.77 -17.69 -11.07
C ALA A 339 -22.09 -16.72 -10.09
N MET A 340 -22.89 -15.91 -9.40
CA MET A 340 -22.50 -15.03 -8.30
C MET A 340 -21.91 -15.79 -7.11
N ASP A 341 -22.06 -17.12 -7.08
CA ASP A 341 -21.61 -18.01 -6.01
C ASP A 341 -20.11 -18.30 -6.02
N SER A 342 -19.37 -17.97 -7.10
CA SER A 342 -17.91 -18.18 -7.16
C SER A 342 -17.08 -17.06 -6.53
N ILE A 343 -17.70 -16.05 -5.92
CA ILE A 343 -17.04 -14.77 -5.58
C ILE A 343 -16.95 -14.52 -4.05
N LEU A 344 -17.20 -15.51 -3.19
CA LEU A 344 -16.78 -15.45 -1.77
C LEU A 344 -16.25 -16.81 -1.28
N PRO A 345 -15.19 -16.83 -0.46
CA PRO A 345 -14.72 -18.06 0.16
C PRO A 345 -15.74 -18.46 1.24
N SER A 346 -16.64 -19.37 0.92
CA SER A 346 -17.46 -20.02 1.95
C SER A 346 -17.52 -21.51 1.72
N ARG A 347 -16.43 -22.17 2.13
CA ARG A 347 -16.33 -23.49 2.78
C ARG A 347 -14.99 -24.12 2.42
N SER A 348 -14.30 -24.59 3.46
CA SER A 348 -13.10 -25.41 3.46
C SER A 348 -13.04 -26.39 2.29
N VAL A 349 -12.19 -26.13 1.30
CA VAL A 349 -11.70 -27.11 0.33
C VAL A 349 -10.22 -26.86 0.12
N GLY A 350 -9.45 -27.94 0.11
CA GLY A 350 -8.00 -27.97 0.30
C GLY A 350 -7.17 -27.18 -0.70
N ILE A 351 -6.00 -26.81 -0.17
CA ILE A 351 -4.85 -26.21 -0.82
C ILE A 351 -4.42 -27.08 -2.03
N ASN A 352 -4.24 -26.43 -3.19
CA ASN A 352 -3.22 -26.81 -4.17
C ASN A 352 -2.74 -25.54 -4.88
N MET A 353 -1.52 -25.12 -4.55
CA MET A 353 -0.79 -24.02 -5.21
C MET A 353 -0.12 -24.52 -6.50
N PRO A 354 -0.16 -23.77 -7.60
CA PRO A 354 0.90 -23.81 -8.61
C PRO A 354 2.02 -22.84 -8.20
N THR A 355 3.26 -23.34 -8.22
CA THR A 355 4.49 -22.60 -7.96
C THR A 355 4.80 -21.57 -9.05
N ALA A 356 5.53 -20.54 -8.62
CA ALA A 356 5.96 -19.38 -9.38
C ALA A 356 6.78 -19.67 -10.65
N THR A 357 6.55 -18.88 -11.70
CA THR A 357 7.54 -18.59 -12.75
C THR A 357 7.55 -17.07 -12.99
N ASP A 358 8.73 -16.48 -12.84
CA ASP A 358 9.09 -15.09 -13.10
C ASP A 358 8.68 -14.61 -14.51
N PRO A 359 8.21 -13.35 -14.69
CA PRO A 359 7.82 -12.83 -16.00
C PRO A 359 8.92 -12.01 -16.71
N TYR A 360 10.21 -12.27 -16.46
CA TYR A 360 11.30 -11.61 -17.19
C TYR A 360 12.25 -12.63 -17.80
N ASN A 361 11.95 -13.05 -19.04
CA ASN A 361 12.93 -13.31 -20.11
C ASN A 361 12.18 -13.65 -21.40
N GLU A 362 12.02 -12.65 -22.26
CA GLU A 362 11.88 -12.88 -23.70
C GLU A 362 13.30 -13.04 -24.27
N GLU A 363 13.61 -14.17 -24.89
CA GLU A 363 14.26 -14.25 -26.20
C GLU A 363 14.47 -15.72 -26.64
N GLU A 364 14.40 -15.88 -27.97
CA GLU A 364 14.79 -17.03 -28.80
C GLU A 364 13.77 -18.15 -29.12
N ALA A 365 13.35 -18.10 -30.39
CA ALA A 365 12.71 -19.16 -31.14
C ALA A 365 13.70 -20.28 -31.53
N LEU A 366 13.20 -21.51 -31.74
CA LEU A 366 13.45 -22.45 -32.87
C LEU A 366 13.26 -23.95 -32.46
N PHE A 367 12.25 -24.59 -33.09
CA PHE A 367 12.05 -26.02 -33.44
C PHE A 367 11.87 -27.14 -32.37
N PRO A 368 11.13 -28.24 -32.72
CA PRO A 368 10.48 -29.15 -31.78
C PRO A 368 11.31 -30.42 -31.50
N VAL A 369 11.24 -30.94 -30.26
CA VAL A 369 11.79 -32.28 -29.94
C VAL A 369 10.81 -33.05 -29.04
N SER A 370 10.64 -34.33 -29.37
CA SER A 370 9.63 -35.28 -28.89
C SER A 370 9.87 -35.84 -27.47
N SER A 371 8.78 -36.36 -26.91
CA SER A 371 8.53 -36.79 -25.53
C SER A 371 9.25 -38.06 -25.01
N SER A 372 10.48 -38.35 -25.41
CA SER A 372 11.19 -39.55 -24.93
C SER A 372 12.35 -39.30 -23.95
N ASP A 373 12.86 -38.08 -23.81
CA ASP A 373 14.09 -37.83 -23.04
C ASP A 373 13.89 -37.26 -21.61
N ALA A 374 12.64 -36.94 -21.21
CA ALA A 374 12.33 -36.49 -19.85
C ALA A 374 12.31 -37.62 -18.80
N SER A 375 12.32 -38.88 -19.24
CA SER A 375 12.15 -40.05 -18.36
C SER A 375 13.45 -40.59 -17.75
N ARG A 376 14.62 -40.02 -18.10
CA ARG A 376 15.94 -40.51 -17.64
C ARG A 376 16.67 -39.60 -16.64
N PHE A 377 16.11 -38.44 -16.27
CA PHE A 377 16.77 -37.50 -15.35
C PHE A 377 16.24 -37.56 -13.90
N LEU A 378 15.13 -38.24 -13.63
CA LEU A 378 14.44 -38.24 -12.32
C LEU A 378 14.73 -39.46 -11.42
N THR A 379 15.75 -40.27 -11.72
CA THR A 379 16.00 -41.54 -10.98
C THR A 379 17.34 -41.63 -10.25
N SER A 380 18.00 -40.53 -9.83
CA SER A 380 19.38 -40.65 -9.30
C SER A 380 19.78 -39.92 -8.00
N HIS A 381 18.92 -39.23 -7.24
CA HIS A 381 19.40 -38.55 -5.99
C HIS A 381 18.42 -38.64 -4.79
N PRO A 382 18.70 -39.48 -3.77
CA PRO A 382 17.86 -39.66 -2.58
C PRO A 382 18.40 -38.88 -1.37
N HIS A 383 18.16 -37.57 -1.29
CA HIS A 383 18.45 -36.77 -0.07
C HIS A 383 17.57 -35.51 0.04
N VAL A 384 16.24 -35.64 0.19
CA VAL A 384 15.41 -34.60 0.84
C VAL A 384 14.22 -35.27 1.52
N PHE A 385 14.51 -36.02 2.58
CA PHE A 385 13.52 -36.64 3.48
C PHE A 385 13.46 -35.82 4.78
N VAL A 386 13.09 -34.53 4.73
CA VAL A 386 13.01 -33.65 5.93
C VAL A 386 11.83 -32.66 5.91
N LEU A 387 10.94 -32.65 4.91
CA LEU A 387 9.86 -31.65 4.84
C LEU A 387 8.47 -32.14 5.31
N HIS A 388 8.41 -33.17 6.15
CA HIS A 388 7.16 -33.68 6.72
C HIS A 388 7.06 -33.60 8.26
N LEU A 389 7.93 -32.83 8.92
CA LEU A 389 7.87 -32.64 10.38
C LEU A 389 7.92 -31.19 10.88
N ALA A 390 7.89 -30.18 10.00
CA ALA A 390 7.99 -28.78 10.41
C ALA A 390 6.75 -27.96 10.00
N CYS A 391 5.55 -28.52 10.25
CA CYS A 391 4.27 -27.80 10.18
C CYS A 391 3.46 -27.94 11.49
N GLN A 392 4.15 -28.08 12.62
CA GLN A 392 3.57 -27.83 13.94
C GLN A 392 4.54 -26.96 14.73
N THR A 393 3.99 -25.92 15.35
CA THR A 393 4.67 -24.82 16.08
C THR A 393 5.30 -23.74 15.19
N PHE A 394 4.65 -22.57 15.19
CA PHE A 394 5.14 -21.26 14.72
C PHE A 394 5.38 -21.09 13.21
N LEU A 395 4.35 -20.62 12.49
CA LEU A 395 4.25 -19.25 11.99
C LEU A 395 2.88 -18.98 11.34
#